data_AF-A0A5G2R0R0-F1
#
_entry.id   AF-A0A5G2R0R0-F1
#
_cell.length_a   1.000
_cell.length_b   1.000
_cell.length_c   1.000
_cell.angle_alpha   90.00
_cell.angle_beta   90.00
_cell.angle_gamma   90.00
#
_symmetry.space_group_name_H-M   'P 1'
#
loop_
_entity.id
_entity.type
_entity.pdbx_description
1 polymer ?
#
loop_
_entity_poly.entity_id
_entity_poly.type
_entity_poly.pdbx_seq_one_letter_code
_entity_poly.pdbx_strand_id
1 'polypeptide(L)'
;MALGRRPLLLLTLSLGLAGAQKSPEDVPVQPGFDARKVEGRWLTIQLAASRAHLVSPADPLRLALRSIWTRGQDVELVLFGIGEGLCQGLSVIVHPTGLRGQYRGPLEGGGSLLLHFVSTDYSHLILYVRFQDGGEATSLWALLARRHLEDPQWQGRYLEFVSKFQLQEAPVFNLDDPDAQCPPPEA
;
A
#
# COMPACT_ATOMS: atom_id res chain seq x y z
N MET A 1 48.30 -42.44 -27.77
CA MET A 1 47.46 -42.24 -26.57
C MET A 1 48.06 -41.11 -25.75
N ALA A 2 47.30 -40.04 -25.47
CA ALA A 2 47.46 -39.06 -24.39
C ALA A 2 46.76 -37.73 -24.80
N LEU A 3 45.42 -37.73 -24.76
CA LEU A 3 44.60 -36.51 -24.66
C LEU A 3 44.63 -36.16 -23.16
N GLY A 4 45.05 -34.99 -22.68
CA GLY A 4 44.76 -33.65 -23.18
C GLY A 4 43.72 -33.00 -22.26
N ARG A 5 44.19 -32.25 -21.25
CA ARG A 5 43.51 -31.18 -20.49
C ARG A 5 42.22 -31.50 -19.69
N ARG A 6 42.30 -31.22 -18.38
CA ARG A 6 41.19 -31.07 -17.41
C ARG A 6 40.04 -30.22 -17.96
N PRO A 7 38.80 -30.50 -17.52
CA PRO A 7 37.91 -29.44 -17.07
C PRO A 7 37.42 -29.76 -15.65
N LEU A 8 38.09 -29.14 -14.68
CA LEU A 8 37.49 -28.83 -13.38
C LEU A 8 36.58 -27.61 -13.59
N LEU A 9 35.43 -27.60 -12.92
CA LEU A 9 34.53 -26.46 -12.67
C LEU A 9 33.51 -26.14 -13.78
N LEU A 10 32.47 -26.96 -13.85
CA LEU A 10 31.11 -26.48 -14.14
C LEU A 10 30.20 -26.86 -12.96
N LEU A 11 30.52 -26.34 -11.77
CA LEU A 11 29.53 -26.14 -10.73
C LEU A 11 28.80 -24.85 -11.10
N THR A 12 27.78 -24.97 -11.95
CA THR A 12 26.82 -23.91 -12.18
C THR A 12 26.15 -23.60 -10.85
N LEU A 13 26.67 -22.58 -10.19
CA LEU A 13 26.07 -21.96 -9.02
C LEU A 13 24.78 -21.31 -9.52
N SER A 14 23.70 -22.09 -9.58
CA SER A 14 22.34 -21.56 -9.70
C SER A 14 22.04 -20.89 -8.36
N LEU A 15 22.60 -19.70 -8.16
CA LEU A 15 22.19 -18.78 -7.14
C LEU A 15 20.76 -18.41 -7.51
N GLY A 16 19.80 -19.10 -6.90
CA GLY A 16 18.40 -18.72 -7.00
C GLY A 16 18.33 -17.24 -6.64
N LEU A 17 17.81 -16.42 -7.55
CA LEU A 17 17.22 -15.14 -7.21
C LEU A 17 16.04 -15.44 -6.28
N ALA A 18 16.33 -15.75 -5.02
CA ALA A 18 15.41 -15.42 -3.96
C ALA A 18 15.38 -13.90 -3.99
N GLY A 19 14.39 -13.34 -4.69
CA GLY A 19 14.13 -11.92 -4.67
C GLY A 19 14.02 -11.51 -3.21
N ALA A 20 15.08 -10.90 -2.68
CA ALA A 20 15.04 -10.31 -1.37
C ALA A 20 13.95 -9.25 -1.44
N GLN A 21 12.77 -9.55 -0.90
CA GLN A 21 11.75 -8.54 -0.73
C GLN A 21 12.41 -7.41 0.06
N LYS A 22 12.49 -6.22 -0.55
CA LYS A 22 13.14 -5.06 0.08
C LYS A 22 12.56 -4.88 1.48
N SER A 23 13.44 -4.66 2.45
CA SER A 23 13.03 -4.61 3.84
C SER A 23 12.12 -3.39 4.04
N PRO A 24 11.18 -3.43 5.00
CA PRO A 24 10.38 -2.25 5.30
C PRO A 24 11.23 -1.07 5.81
N GLU A 25 12.50 -1.32 6.20
CA GLU A 25 13.47 -0.30 6.61
C GLU A 25 13.93 0.58 5.45
N ASP A 26 13.87 0.09 4.20
CA ASP A 26 14.22 0.86 3.00
C ASP A 26 13.14 1.86 2.56
N VAL A 27 11.97 1.84 3.23
CA VAL A 27 10.82 2.68 2.90
C VAL A 27 10.93 4.00 3.67
N PRO A 28 11.09 5.15 2.97
CA PRO A 28 11.25 6.43 3.65
C PRO A 28 9.96 6.88 4.34
N VAL A 29 10.12 7.81 5.29
CA VAL A 29 9.02 8.55 5.91
C VAL A 29 9.20 10.05 5.63
N GLN A 30 8.08 10.76 5.46
CA GLN A 30 8.09 12.19 5.18
C GLN A 30 8.80 12.96 6.31
N PRO A 31 9.88 13.71 6.00
CA PRO A 31 10.51 14.56 6.98
C PRO A 31 9.54 15.61 7.53
N GLY A 32 9.53 15.78 8.86
CA GLY A 32 8.65 16.75 9.53
C GLY A 32 7.15 16.42 9.42
N PHE A 33 6.78 15.16 9.17
CA PHE A 33 5.39 14.74 9.07
C PHE A 33 4.54 15.24 10.25
N ASP A 34 3.34 15.70 9.92
CA ASP A 34 2.34 16.22 10.85
C ASP A 34 1.03 15.47 10.61
N ALA A 35 0.68 14.60 11.55
CA ALA A 35 -0.49 13.73 11.44
C ALA A 35 -1.80 14.55 11.35
N ARG A 36 -1.88 15.72 11.97
CA ARG A 36 -3.12 16.52 11.96
C ARG A 36 -3.40 17.12 10.59
N LYS A 37 -2.35 17.48 9.83
CA LYS A 37 -2.50 18.05 8.49
C LYS A 37 -2.94 17.01 7.45
N VAL A 38 -2.78 15.73 7.74
CA VAL A 38 -3.20 14.64 6.84
C VAL A 38 -4.68 14.30 6.98
N GLU A 39 -5.36 14.82 8.01
CA GLU A 39 -6.76 14.50 8.29
C GLU A 39 -7.71 14.88 7.14
N GLY A 40 -8.82 14.17 7.04
CA GLY A 40 -9.89 14.44 6.09
C GLY A 40 -9.91 13.48 4.91
N ARG A 41 -10.64 13.88 3.88
CA ARG A 41 -10.93 13.07 2.69
C ARG A 41 -9.70 12.90 1.80
N TRP A 42 -9.53 11.72 1.23
CA TRP A 42 -8.53 11.39 0.22
C TRP A 42 -9.17 10.60 -0.91
N LEU A 43 -8.64 10.79 -2.12
CA LEU A 43 -8.97 10.01 -3.31
C LEU A 43 -7.76 9.19 -3.68
N THR A 44 -7.96 7.92 -4.00
CA THR A 44 -6.89 7.09 -4.53
C THR A 44 -6.76 7.37 -6.02
N ILE A 45 -5.56 7.75 -6.47
CA ILE A 45 -5.25 8.08 -7.87
C ILE A 45 -4.58 6.89 -8.55
N GLN A 46 -3.61 6.27 -7.87
CA GLN A 46 -2.94 5.05 -8.34
C GLN A 46 -2.69 4.10 -7.17
N LEU A 47 -2.70 2.80 -7.45
CA LEU A 47 -2.42 1.75 -6.49
C LEU A 47 -1.49 0.71 -7.12
N ALA A 48 -0.54 0.22 -6.33
CA ALA A 48 0.36 -0.86 -6.74
C ALA A 48 0.63 -1.77 -5.55
N ALA A 49 0.84 -3.05 -5.83
CA ALA A 49 1.02 -4.08 -4.84
C ALA A 49 2.21 -4.98 -5.18
N SER A 50 2.90 -5.49 -4.17
CA SER A 50 3.87 -6.58 -4.37
C SER A 50 3.20 -7.88 -4.85
N ARG A 51 1.89 -8.00 -4.64
CA ARG A 51 1.06 -9.15 -5.01
C ARG A 51 -0.29 -8.63 -5.52
N ALA A 52 -0.39 -8.28 -6.81
CA ALA A 52 -1.59 -7.64 -7.36
C ALA A 52 -2.85 -8.51 -7.33
N HIS A 53 -2.71 -9.85 -7.25
CA HIS A 53 -3.87 -10.74 -7.14
C HIS A 53 -4.67 -10.55 -5.84
N LEU A 54 -4.06 -9.98 -4.78
CA LEU A 54 -4.71 -9.67 -3.49
C LEU A 54 -5.47 -8.34 -3.50
N VAL A 55 -5.44 -7.64 -4.62
CA VAL A 55 -6.22 -6.42 -4.90
C VAL A 55 -6.93 -6.56 -6.24
N SER A 56 -7.24 -7.81 -6.61
CA SER A 56 -7.84 -8.15 -7.89
C SER A 56 -9.24 -7.55 -8.03
N PRO A 57 -9.67 -7.14 -9.24
CA PRO A 57 -11.07 -6.77 -9.49
C PRO A 57 -12.05 -7.93 -9.19
N ALA A 58 -11.57 -9.18 -9.27
CA ALA A 58 -12.35 -10.37 -8.94
C ALA A 58 -12.37 -10.68 -7.43
N ASP A 59 -11.65 -9.90 -6.61
CA ASP A 59 -11.78 -9.98 -5.17
C ASP A 59 -13.21 -9.55 -4.77
N PRO A 60 -13.96 -10.38 -4.03
CA PRO A 60 -15.31 -10.06 -3.60
C PRO A 60 -15.36 -8.84 -2.67
N LEU A 61 -14.24 -8.44 -2.06
CA LEU A 61 -14.15 -7.26 -1.21
C LEU A 61 -13.08 -6.29 -1.74
N ARG A 62 -13.52 -5.26 -2.45
CA ARG A 62 -12.63 -4.16 -2.89
C ARG A 62 -12.63 -3.08 -1.83
N LEU A 63 -11.46 -2.64 -1.39
CA LEU A 63 -11.35 -1.59 -0.37
C LEU A 63 -10.95 -0.25 -1.00
N ALA A 64 -11.72 0.79 -0.72
CA ALA A 64 -11.42 2.17 -1.09
C ALA A 64 -11.09 3.00 0.14
N LEU A 65 -9.92 3.64 0.17
CA LEU A 65 -9.62 4.63 1.22
C LEU A 65 -10.45 5.89 1.00
N ARG A 66 -11.23 6.27 2.03
CA ARG A 66 -12.08 7.46 1.99
C ARG A 66 -11.48 8.62 2.77
N SER A 67 -11.04 8.36 4.00
CA SER A 67 -10.53 9.41 4.88
C SER A 67 -9.52 8.90 5.88
N ILE A 68 -8.70 9.83 6.36
CA ILE A 68 -7.72 9.61 7.42
C ILE A 68 -8.08 10.56 8.55
N TRP A 69 -8.04 10.10 9.79
CA TRP A 69 -8.30 10.91 10.99
C TRP A 69 -7.25 10.63 12.05
N THR A 70 -6.98 11.59 12.93
CA THR A 70 -6.19 11.34 14.13
C THR A 70 -7.10 11.11 15.34
N ARG A 71 -6.68 10.19 16.22
CA ARG A 71 -7.35 9.88 17.49
C ARG A 71 -6.31 9.97 18.60
N GLY A 72 -6.10 11.18 19.10
CA GLY A 72 -5.00 11.46 20.02
C GLY A 72 -3.64 11.34 19.30
N GLN A 73 -2.90 10.27 19.56
CA GLN A 73 -1.65 9.96 18.85
C GLN A 73 -1.85 8.91 17.74
N ASP A 74 -2.98 8.21 17.74
CA ASP A 74 -3.29 7.18 16.75
C ASP A 74 -3.79 7.78 15.44
N VAL A 75 -3.75 6.96 14.39
CA VAL A 75 -4.33 7.28 13.09
C VAL A 75 -5.42 6.26 12.76
N GLU A 76 -6.56 6.76 12.31
CA GLU A 76 -7.69 5.98 11.83
C GLU A 76 -7.79 6.11 10.30
N LEU A 77 -7.71 4.99 9.59
CA LEU A 77 -8.00 4.88 8.17
C LEU A 77 -9.44 4.42 8.00
N VAL A 78 -10.26 5.24 7.37
CA VAL A 78 -11.65 4.91 7.07
C VAL A 78 -11.72 4.42 5.63
N LEU A 79 -11.96 3.12 5.49
CA LEU A 79 -12.09 2.39 4.24
C LEU A 79 -13.55 2.09 3.94
N PHE A 80 -13.88 1.86 2.67
CA PHE A 80 -15.19 1.35 2.25
C PHE A 80 -14.98 0.05 1.48
N GLY A 81 -15.70 -1.00 1.90
CA GLY A 81 -15.88 -2.18 1.07
C GLY A 81 -16.79 -1.85 -0.11
N ILE A 82 -16.40 -2.28 -1.31
CA ILE A 82 -17.18 -2.18 -2.54
C ILE A 82 -17.30 -3.61 -3.09
N GLY A 83 -18.52 -4.15 -3.08
CA GLY A 83 -18.87 -5.50 -3.54
C GLY A 83 -20.39 -5.70 -3.55
N GLU A 84 -20.89 -6.84 -4.08
CA GLU A 84 -22.33 -7.12 -4.12
C GLU A 84 -22.96 -7.04 -2.72
N GLY A 85 -23.85 -6.07 -2.51
CA GLY A 85 -24.59 -5.88 -1.25
C GLY A 85 -23.78 -5.35 -0.07
N LEU A 86 -22.49 -5.05 -0.23
CA LEU A 86 -21.61 -4.58 0.84
C LEU A 86 -21.14 -3.15 0.56
N CYS A 87 -21.79 -2.19 1.21
CA CYS A 87 -21.27 -0.83 1.39
C CYS A 87 -21.16 -0.50 2.87
N GLN A 88 -20.23 -1.18 3.53
CA GLN A 88 -19.93 -0.94 4.94
C GLN A 88 -18.60 -0.22 5.07
N GLY A 89 -18.58 0.83 5.89
CA GLY A 89 -17.35 1.49 6.28
C GLY A 89 -16.57 0.61 7.25
N LEU A 90 -15.30 0.39 6.95
CA LEU A 90 -14.35 -0.28 7.84
C LEU A 90 -13.37 0.77 8.38
N SER A 91 -13.20 0.82 9.70
CA SER A 91 -12.18 1.65 10.34
C SER A 91 -10.99 0.80 10.78
N VAL A 92 -9.80 1.17 10.32
CA VAL A 92 -8.53 0.56 10.75
C VAL A 92 -7.77 1.58 11.59
N ILE A 93 -7.55 1.26 12.87
CA ILE A 93 -6.80 2.10 13.80
C ILE A 93 -5.37 1.58 13.91
N VAL A 94 -4.40 2.49 13.78
CA VAL A 94 -2.98 2.20 13.88
C VAL A 94 -2.30 3.13 14.88
N HIS A 95 -1.32 2.60 15.58
CA HIS A 95 -0.65 3.25 16.70
C HIS A 95 0.76 3.70 16.33
N PRO A 96 1.29 4.79 16.92
CA PRO A 96 2.66 5.24 16.67
C PRO A 96 3.69 4.17 17.00
N THR A 97 4.72 4.06 16.16
CA THR A 97 5.89 3.19 16.41
C THR A 97 7.02 3.87 17.19
N GLY A 98 6.90 5.17 17.45
CA GLY A 98 7.96 6.04 17.94
C GLY A 98 8.70 6.80 16.84
N LEU A 99 8.66 6.31 15.59
CA LEU A 99 9.13 7.05 14.41
C LEU A 99 7.99 7.90 13.83
N ARG A 100 8.24 9.20 13.64
CA ARG A 100 7.25 10.12 13.06
C ARG A 100 6.88 9.68 11.64
N GLY A 101 5.58 9.61 11.37
CA GLY A 101 5.06 9.17 10.08
C GLY A 101 5.01 7.65 9.90
N GLN A 102 5.35 6.86 10.94
CA GLN A 102 5.26 5.41 10.92
C GLN A 102 4.33 4.89 12.03
N TYR A 103 3.36 4.07 11.64
CA TYR A 103 2.34 3.52 12.52
C TYR A 103 2.20 2.01 12.34
N ARG A 104 1.73 1.31 13.37
CA ARG A 104 1.47 -0.12 13.36
C ARG A 104 0.16 -0.44 14.05
N GLY A 105 -0.60 -1.37 13.49
CA GLY A 105 -1.84 -1.87 14.09
C GLY A 105 -1.99 -3.38 13.94
N PRO A 106 -2.84 -4.01 14.77
CA PRO A 106 -3.25 -5.39 14.54
C PRO A 106 -4.18 -5.47 13.32
N LEU A 107 -4.18 -6.62 12.64
CA LEU A 107 -5.20 -7.00 11.67
C LEU A 107 -6.04 -8.15 12.28
N GLU A 108 -7.30 -8.28 11.85
CA GLU A 108 -8.08 -9.48 12.18
C GLU A 108 -7.35 -10.74 11.71
N GLY A 109 -7.49 -11.84 12.47
CA GLY A 109 -6.77 -13.10 12.18
C GLY A 109 -5.35 -13.18 12.75
N GLY A 110 -4.88 -12.19 13.51
CA GLY A 110 -3.55 -12.21 14.16
C GLY A 110 -2.43 -11.65 13.28
N GLY A 111 -2.77 -11.09 12.12
CA GLY A 111 -1.85 -10.35 11.28
C GLY A 111 -1.47 -8.98 11.86
N SER A 112 -0.55 -8.29 11.18
CA SER A 112 -0.18 -6.92 11.52
C SER A 112 -0.11 -6.03 10.29
N LEU A 113 -0.38 -4.75 10.51
CA LEU A 113 -0.29 -3.70 9.51
C LEU A 113 0.80 -2.71 9.92
N LEU A 114 1.66 -2.34 8.98
CA LEU A 114 2.65 -1.27 9.11
C LEU A 114 2.34 -0.19 8.07
N LEU A 115 2.23 1.06 8.51
CA LEU A 115 1.83 2.21 7.70
C LEU A 115 2.96 3.25 7.70
N HIS A 116 3.41 3.69 6.52
CA HIS A 116 4.35 4.80 6.38
C HIS A 116 3.73 5.92 5.53
N PHE A 117 3.74 7.14 6.07
CA PHE A 117 3.50 8.35 5.29
C PHE A 117 4.79 8.71 4.56
N VAL A 118 4.95 8.22 3.33
CA VAL A 118 6.24 8.24 2.61
C VAL A 118 6.61 9.64 2.14
N SER A 119 5.66 10.34 1.51
CA SER A 119 5.86 11.70 1.02
C SER A 119 4.51 12.42 0.94
N THR A 120 4.45 13.66 1.40
CA THR A 120 3.21 14.46 1.31
C THR A 120 3.49 15.96 1.38
N ASP A 121 2.70 16.73 0.63
CA ASP A 121 2.53 18.19 0.81
C ASP A 121 1.17 18.52 1.45
N TYR A 122 0.47 17.49 1.97
CA TYR A 122 -0.89 17.49 2.52
C TYR A 122 -2.03 17.72 1.51
N SER A 123 -1.70 18.01 0.25
CA SER A 123 -2.64 17.97 -0.90
C SER A 123 -2.52 16.68 -1.72
N HIS A 124 -1.32 16.10 -1.74
CA HIS A 124 -0.96 14.81 -2.31
C HIS A 124 -0.23 13.97 -1.26
N LEU A 125 -0.36 12.66 -1.35
CA LEU A 125 0.23 11.73 -0.40
C LEU A 125 0.61 10.44 -1.10
N ILE A 126 1.86 10.01 -0.93
CA ILE A 126 2.28 8.64 -1.21
C ILE A 126 2.25 7.87 0.11
N LEU A 127 1.37 6.88 0.18
CA LEU A 127 1.15 6.05 1.35
C LEU A 127 1.68 4.64 1.09
N TYR A 128 2.49 4.12 2.02
CA TYR A 128 2.91 2.73 2.02
C TYR A 128 2.20 1.97 3.13
N VAL A 129 1.64 0.81 2.79
CA VAL A 129 1.00 -0.10 3.74
C VAL A 129 1.60 -1.48 3.56
N ARG A 130 1.99 -2.13 4.65
CA ARG A 130 2.42 -3.52 4.64
C ARG A 130 1.55 -4.35 5.56
N PHE A 131 0.94 -5.38 5.01
CA PHE A 131 0.21 -6.40 5.74
C PHE A 131 1.14 -7.60 5.93
N GLN A 132 1.09 -8.19 7.12
CA GLN A 132 1.78 -9.43 7.41
C GLN A 132 0.78 -10.39 8.06
N ASP A 133 0.53 -11.52 7.42
CA ASP A 133 -0.37 -12.56 7.91
C ASP A 133 0.19 -13.94 7.53
N GLY A 134 0.09 -14.92 8.44
CA GLY A 134 0.54 -16.30 8.19
C GLY A 134 2.01 -16.46 7.75
N GLY A 135 2.88 -15.50 8.04
CA GLY A 135 4.28 -15.48 7.59
C GLY A 135 4.48 -14.90 6.18
N GLU A 136 3.41 -14.55 5.48
CA GLU A 136 3.47 -13.86 4.20
C GLU A 136 3.29 -12.35 4.39
N ALA A 137 3.97 -11.55 3.56
CA ALA A 137 3.86 -10.11 3.60
C ALA A 137 3.45 -9.55 2.24
N THR A 138 2.49 -8.61 2.28
CA THR A 138 2.00 -7.88 1.10
C THR A 138 2.22 -6.40 1.34
N SER A 139 2.89 -5.75 0.40
CA SER A 139 3.08 -4.31 0.37
C SER A 139 2.12 -3.67 -0.63
N LEU A 140 1.45 -2.60 -0.21
CA LEU A 140 0.62 -1.72 -1.03
C LEU A 140 1.23 -0.31 -1.02
N TRP A 141 1.21 0.32 -2.19
CA TRP A 141 1.62 1.70 -2.39
C TRP A 141 0.50 2.45 -3.09
N ALA A 142 -0.02 3.47 -2.41
CA ALA A 142 -1.10 4.30 -2.92
C ALA A 142 -0.61 5.73 -3.17
N LEU A 143 -0.89 6.26 -4.35
CA LEU A 143 -0.86 7.69 -4.62
C LEU A 143 -2.25 8.26 -4.34
N LEU A 144 -2.33 9.22 -3.44
CA LEU A 144 -3.56 9.83 -2.98
C LEU A 144 -3.53 11.34 -3.26
N ALA A 145 -4.71 11.91 -3.53
CA ALA A 145 -4.89 13.35 -3.69
C ALA A 145 -6.17 13.83 -3.03
N ARG A 146 -6.22 15.11 -2.66
CA ARG A 146 -7.45 15.74 -2.11
C ARG A 146 -8.51 16.01 -3.18
N ARG A 147 -8.12 16.06 -4.45
CA ARG A 147 -8.96 16.32 -5.63
C ARG A 147 -8.54 15.40 -6.76
N HIS A 148 -9.42 15.12 -7.71
CA HIS A 148 -9.09 14.47 -8.98
C HIS A 148 -8.29 15.42 -9.88
N LEU A 149 -7.08 15.76 -9.46
CA LEU A 149 -6.12 16.50 -10.27
C LEU A 149 -4.87 15.66 -10.38
N GLU A 150 -4.54 15.30 -11.61
CA GLU A 150 -3.28 14.65 -11.91
C GLU A 150 -2.14 15.65 -11.78
N ASP A 151 -1.15 15.32 -10.96
CA ASP A 151 0.08 16.08 -10.83
C ASP A 151 1.26 15.21 -11.33
N PRO A 152 1.87 15.56 -12.48
CA PRO A 152 2.97 14.79 -13.07
C PRO A 152 4.18 14.62 -12.14
N GLN A 153 4.44 15.59 -11.24
CA GLN A 153 5.55 15.49 -10.30
C GLN A 153 5.29 14.37 -9.28
N TRP A 154 4.07 14.31 -8.75
CA TRP A 154 3.67 13.27 -7.80
C TRP A 154 3.55 11.89 -8.46
N GLN A 155 3.05 11.83 -9.69
CA GLN A 155 3.03 10.60 -10.49
C GLN A 155 4.45 10.08 -10.75
N GLY A 156 5.38 10.94 -11.20
CA GLY A 156 6.77 10.54 -11.43
C GLY A 156 7.43 9.97 -10.18
N ARG A 157 7.28 10.66 -9.04
CA ARG A 157 7.79 10.18 -7.74
C ARG A 157 7.16 8.86 -7.31
N TYR A 158 5.87 8.66 -7.56
CA TYR A 158 5.18 7.41 -7.27
C TYR A 158 5.75 6.25 -8.13
N LEU A 159 5.92 6.48 -9.43
CA LEU A 159 6.46 5.48 -10.36
C LEU A 159 7.92 5.10 -10.04
N GLU A 160 8.72 6.03 -9.53
CA GLU A 160 10.05 5.70 -8.99
C GLU A 160 9.98 4.65 -7.88
N PHE A 161 9.01 4.74 -6.97
CA PHE A 161 8.80 3.73 -5.94
C PHE A 161 8.26 2.42 -6.52
N VAL A 162 7.29 2.47 -7.42
CA VAL A 162 6.77 1.27 -8.12
C VAL A 162 7.89 0.48 -8.78
N SER A 163 8.77 1.18 -9.51
CA SER A 163 9.94 0.59 -10.15
C SER A 163 10.95 0.07 -9.12
N LYS A 164 11.32 0.89 -8.13
CA LYS A 164 12.30 0.53 -7.09
C LYS A 164 11.87 -0.71 -6.32
N PHE A 165 10.59 -0.85 -5.99
CA PHE A 165 10.05 -1.96 -5.21
C PHE A 165 9.47 -3.09 -6.06
N GLN A 166 9.58 -3.02 -7.40
CA GLN A 166 9.10 -4.03 -8.35
C GLN A 166 7.62 -4.39 -8.12
N LEU A 167 6.80 -3.37 -7.96
CA LEU A 167 5.37 -3.52 -7.68
C LEU A 167 4.59 -3.73 -8.97
N GLN A 168 3.45 -4.38 -8.85
CA GLN A 168 2.47 -4.57 -9.92
C GLN A 168 1.35 -3.56 -9.73
N GLU A 169 0.92 -2.90 -10.81
CA GLU A 169 -0.24 -2.01 -10.77
C GLU A 169 -1.50 -2.76 -10.33
N ALA A 170 -2.36 -2.05 -9.60
CA ALA A 170 -3.59 -2.56 -9.04
C ALA A 170 -4.75 -1.64 -9.41
N PRO A 171 -5.97 -2.19 -9.57
CA PRO A 171 -7.15 -1.37 -9.83
C PRO A 171 -7.41 -0.42 -8.67
N VAL A 172 -7.98 0.74 -9.00
CA VAL A 172 -8.36 1.78 -8.05
C VAL A 172 -9.87 1.93 -8.05
N PHE A 173 -10.44 2.09 -6.86
CA PHE A 173 -11.87 2.33 -6.67
C PHE A 173 -12.06 3.55 -5.78
N ASN A 174 -12.90 4.50 -6.19
CA ASN A 174 -13.30 5.64 -5.38
C ASN A 174 -14.83 5.72 -5.34
N LEU A 175 -15.38 6.17 -4.22
CA LEU A 175 -16.84 6.27 -4.02
C LEU A 175 -17.52 7.40 -4.80
N ASP A 176 -16.74 8.30 -5.40
CA ASP A 176 -17.26 9.35 -6.28
C ASP A 176 -17.48 8.85 -7.71
N ASP A 177 -17.12 7.59 -8.00
CA ASP A 177 -17.41 6.95 -9.27
C ASP A 177 -18.92 6.68 -9.36
N PRO A 178 -19.62 7.17 -10.41
CA PRO A 178 -21.05 6.95 -10.58
C PRO A 178 -21.45 5.46 -10.57
N ASP A 179 -20.53 4.55 -10.92
CA ASP A 179 -20.78 3.10 -10.89
C ASP A 179 -20.55 2.46 -9.50
N ALA A 180 -20.03 3.21 -8.52
CA ALA A 180 -19.77 2.77 -7.14
C ALA A 180 -20.86 3.19 -6.14
N GLN A 181 -22.03 3.62 -6.63
CA GLN A 181 -23.09 4.15 -5.79
C GLN A 181 -23.71 3.09 -4.90
N CYS A 182 -23.32 3.13 -3.64
CA CYS A 182 -23.94 2.38 -2.57
C CYS A 182 -25.43 2.74 -2.48
N PRO A 183 -26.35 1.76 -2.42
CA PRO A 183 -27.73 2.05 -2.07
C PRO A 183 -27.78 2.71 -0.68
N PRO A 184 -28.67 3.69 -0.46
CA PRO A 184 -28.83 4.29 0.86
C PRO A 184 -29.21 3.22 1.89
N PRO A 185 -28.80 3.35 3.16
CA PRO A 185 -29.24 2.42 4.20
C PRO A 185 -30.77 2.45 4.26
N GLU A 186 -31.41 1.28 4.17
CA GLU A 186 -32.85 1.15 4.35
C GLU A 186 -33.23 1.70 5.74
N ALA A 187 -34.20 2.60 5.75
CA ALA A 187 -34.69 3.32 6.94
C ALA A 187 -35.63 2.47 7.79
#